data_AF-A0A0C4EWR8-F1
#
_entry.id   AF-A0A0C4EWR8-F1
#
_cell.length_a   1.000
_cell.length_b   1.000
_cell.length_c   1.000
_cell.angle_alpha   90.00
_cell.angle_beta   90.00
_cell.angle_gamma   90.00
#
_symmetry.space_group_name_H-M   'P 1'
#
loop_
_entity.id
_entity.type
_entity.pdbx_description
1 polymer ?
#
loop_
_entity_poly.entity_id
_entity_poly.type
_entity_poly.pdbx_seq_one_letter_code
_entity_poly.pdbx_strand_id
1 'polypeptide(L)'
;MRPSACPPTSSPPDPAACTSQRPRPASTPSTTICPRPPATPSRACSAAPSTPSSRPQSSPHRAPARQGRPRPAPPGPPTVQATLHVLASLTAKAKALFRLLAEHQLQALNALPADLQPGLPPHHPTLPAPPLAISIPALFDRARSHFIVSALSQLHALLVEFRDHHIIRASTLPRPPTSNRPRTRDQQEWIWIAFDPDQLELILAQIDSL
;
A
#
# COMPACT_ATOMS: atom_id res chain seq x y z
N MET A 1 -49.88 -31.52 -2.94
CA MET A 1 -49.89 -31.07 -4.35
C MET A 1 -48.88 -29.95 -4.48
N ARG A 2 -47.69 -30.23 -5.06
CA ARG A 2 -46.66 -29.24 -5.39
C ARG A 2 -46.46 -29.30 -6.90
N PRO A 3 -46.51 -28.19 -7.64
CA PRO A 3 -46.08 -28.18 -9.02
C PRO A 3 -44.56 -28.02 -9.10
N SER A 4 -43.90 -29.05 -9.61
CA SER A 4 -42.53 -29.01 -10.13
C SER A 4 -42.53 -28.24 -11.44
N ALA A 5 -41.74 -27.17 -11.53
CA ALA A 5 -41.45 -26.49 -12.78
C ALA A 5 -39.92 -26.46 -12.98
N CYS A 6 -39.46 -27.18 -13.99
CA CYS A 6 -38.10 -27.09 -14.50
C CYS A 6 -37.95 -25.80 -15.35
N PRO A 7 -36.86 -25.04 -15.24
CA PRO A 7 -36.46 -24.09 -16.27
C PRO A 7 -35.55 -24.76 -17.33
N PRO A 8 -35.66 -24.35 -18.61
CA PRO A 8 -34.85 -24.89 -19.71
C PRO A 8 -33.43 -24.31 -19.73
N THR A 9 -32.51 -25.20 -20.08
CA THR A 9 -31.10 -24.95 -20.42
C THR A 9 -31.00 -24.18 -21.75
N SER A 10 -30.30 -23.06 -21.77
CA SER A 10 -29.81 -22.43 -23.00
C SER A 10 -28.33 -22.14 -22.86
N SER A 11 -27.53 -22.98 -23.52
CA SER A 11 -26.09 -22.81 -23.70
C SER A 11 -25.81 -21.74 -24.76
N PRO A 12 -24.90 -20.80 -24.53
CA PRO A 12 -24.36 -19.96 -25.60
C PRO A 12 -23.28 -20.72 -26.39
N PRO A 13 -23.18 -20.51 -27.72
CA PRO A 13 -22.06 -20.99 -28.53
C PRO A 13 -20.83 -20.09 -28.36
N ASP A 14 -19.68 -20.73 -28.23
CA ASP A 14 -18.34 -20.13 -28.19
C ASP A 14 -17.59 -20.53 -29.50
N PRO A 15 -16.39 -20.02 -29.80
CA PRO A 15 -16.15 -18.79 -30.55
C PRO A 15 -15.62 -19.06 -31.97
N ALA A 16 -15.90 -18.14 -32.89
CA ALA A 16 -15.31 -18.14 -34.22
C ALA A 16 -13.81 -17.81 -34.16
N ALA A 17 -13.00 -18.81 -34.47
CA ALA A 17 -11.57 -18.69 -34.75
C ALA A 17 -11.36 -17.84 -36.02
N CYS A 18 -10.69 -16.70 -35.88
CA CYS A 18 -10.13 -15.98 -37.02
C CYS A 18 -8.60 -16.07 -36.94
N THR A 19 -8.06 -17.08 -37.62
CA THR A 19 -6.64 -17.24 -37.90
C THR A 19 -6.31 -16.54 -39.21
N SER A 20 -5.51 -15.47 -39.16
CA SER A 20 -4.70 -14.95 -40.27
C SER A 20 -3.99 -13.68 -39.77
N GLN A 21 -2.76 -13.34 -40.11
CA GLN A 21 -1.63 -14.00 -40.75
C GLN A 21 -0.51 -12.94 -40.57
N ARG A 22 0.70 -13.38 -40.23
CA ARG A 22 1.87 -12.50 -40.02
C ARG A 22 2.30 -11.81 -41.33
N PRO A 23 2.95 -10.64 -41.28
CA PRO A 23 4.41 -10.67 -41.46
C PRO A 23 5.22 -9.68 -40.57
N ARG A 24 6.44 -10.10 -40.22
CA ARG A 24 7.60 -9.28 -39.81
C ARG A 24 8.21 -8.59 -41.06
N PRO A 25 9.18 -7.63 -41.03
CA PRO A 25 10.19 -7.36 -40.00
C PRO A 25 10.63 -5.88 -39.78
N ALA A 26 11.55 -5.73 -38.81
CA ALA A 26 12.68 -4.78 -38.71
C ALA A 26 12.44 -3.26 -38.81
N SER A 27 12.74 -2.56 -37.71
CA SER A 27 13.62 -1.38 -37.70
C SER A 27 14.01 -1.02 -36.27
N THR A 28 15.23 -1.37 -35.90
CA THR A 28 15.95 -0.79 -34.76
C THR A 28 16.66 0.48 -35.19
N PRO A 29 16.57 1.58 -34.44
CA PRO A 29 17.67 2.53 -34.39
C PRO A 29 18.26 2.66 -32.97
N SER A 30 19.59 2.44 -32.95
CA SER A 30 20.60 3.16 -32.18
C SER A 30 20.51 3.20 -30.66
N THR A 31 21.23 2.27 -30.05
CA THR A 31 21.84 2.41 -28.73
C THR A 31 22.81 3.61 -28.74
N THR A 32 22.37 4.76 -28.21
CA THR A 32 23.30 5.82 -27.80
C THR A 32 23.99 5.37 -26.52
N ILE A 33 25.23 4.93 -26.69
CA ILE A 33 26.19 4.61 -25.63
C ILE A 33 26.61 5.93 -24.98
N CYS A 34 26.08 6.23 -23.80
CA CYS A 34 26.63 7.30 -22.97
C CYS A 34 27.91 6.79 -22.28
N PRO A 35 29.02 7.56 -22.31
CA PRO A 35 30.23 7.22 -21.58
C PRO A 35 29.98 7.27 -20.06
N ARG A 36 30.41 6.18 -19.42
CA ARG A 36 30.44 5.96 -17.96
C ARG A 36 31.31 7.01 -17.27
N PRO A 37 30.82 7.73 -16.24
CA PRO A 37 31.66 8.61 -15.43
C PRO A 37 32.67 7.80 -14.58
N PRO A 38 33.87 8.35 -14.32
CA PRO A 38 34.89 7.69 -13.52
C PRO A 38 34.46 7.53 -12.06
N ALA A 39 34.82 6.38 -11.48
CA ALA A 39 34.61 6.03 -10.09
C ALA A 39 35.41 6.98 -9.17
N THR A 40 34.71 7.66 -8.26
CA THR A 40 35.35 8.32 -7.11
C THR A 40 35.67 7.28 -6.03
N PRO A 41 36.88 7.29 -5.45
CA PRO A 41 37.31 6.31 -4.47
C PRO A 41 36.64 6.52 -3.10
N SER A 42 36.33 5.38 -2.48
CA SER A 42 36.01 5.17 -1.07
C SER A 42 36.89 5.98 -0.14
N ARG A 43 36.26 6.76 0.76
CA ARG A 43 36.91 7.21 1.98
C ARG A 43 36.27 6.49 3.16
N ALA A 44 36.94 5.41 3.56
CA ALA A 44 36.70 4.73 4.81
C ALA A 44 37.14 5.63 5.98
N CYS A 45 36.21 5.98 6.86
CA CYS A 45 36.54 6.40 8.21
C CYS A 45 36.24 5.23 9.14
N SER A 46 37.26 4.40 9.34
CA SER A 46 37.38 3.54 10.50
C SER A 46 37.58 4.40 11.73
N ALA A 47 36.72 4.25 12.74
CA ALA A 47 37.07 4.55 14.12
C ALA A 47 36.32 3.57 15.04
N ALA A 48 37.12 2.73 15.68
CA ALA A 48 36.73 1.65 16.58
C ALA A 48 36.44 2.20 18.00
N PRO A 49 36.03 1.32 18.95
CA PRO A 49 35.28 1.69 20.15
C PRO A 49 36.17 2.05 21.34
N SER A 50 35.62 2.86 22.24
CA SER A 50 36.18 3.08 23.58
C SER A 50 35.11 2.83 24.64
N THR A 51 35.15 1.63 25.22
CA THR A 51 34.67 1.34 26.58
C THR A 51 35.81 1.56 27.57
N PRO A 52 35.55 2.23 28.70
CA PRO A 52 35.76 1.57 30.01
C PRO A 52 34.59 1.87 30.98
N SER A 53 34.00 0.84 31.60
CA SER A 53 34.36 0.25 32.90
C SER A 53 33.96 1.07 34.14
N SER A 54 32.88 0.60 34.78
CA SER A 54 32.67 0.40 36.24
C SER A 54 32.78 1.57 37.24
N ARG A 55 31.65 1.95 37.88
CA ARG A 55 31.28 1.55 39.27
C ARG A 55 29.99 2.24 39.78
N PRO A 56 29.34 1.69 40.83
CA PRO A 56 28.01 2.08 41.31
C PRO A 56 28.07 3.12 42.43
N GLN A 57 27.10 4.04 42.47
CA GLN A 57 26.74 4.77 43.69
C GLN A 57 25.23 4.85 43.85
N SER A 58 24.80 4.23 44.95
CA SER A 58 23.46 4.20 45.49
C SER A 58 23.11 5.58 46.07
N SER A 59 22.04 6.20 45.55
CA SER A 59 21.35 7.31 46.21
C SER A 59 19.85 7.06 46.17
N PRO A 60 19.17 6.87 47.33
CA PRO A 60 17.73 6.77 47.40
C PRO A 60 17.12 8.18 47.40
N HIS A 61 17.10 8.83 46.23
CA HIS A 61 16.26 10.01 46.04
C HIS A 61 14.84 9.59 45.71
N ARG A 62 14.00 9.68 46.75
CA ARG A 62 12.53 9.67 46.74
C ARG A 62 12.01 10.48 45.54
N ALA A 63 11.67 9.77 44.47
CA ALA A 63 11.05 10.34 43.29
C ALA A 63 9.64 10.84 43.65
N PRO A 64 9.28 12.09 43.33
CA PRO A 64 7.88 12.51 43.40
C PRO A 64 7.06 11.68 42.42
N ALA A 65 5.89 11.23 42.88
CA ALA A 65 4.93 10.46 42.13
C ALA A 65 4.77 11.03 40.71
N ARG A 66 5.20 10.25 39.71
CA ARG A 66 4.87 10.49 38.31
C ARG A 66 3.35 10.47 38.20
N GLN A 67 2.75 11.66 38.25
CA GLN A 67 1.40 11.90 37.80
C GLN A 67 1.30 11.30 36.40
N GLY A 68 0.47 10.25 36.27
CA GLY A 68 0.21 9.58 35.01
C GLY A 68 -0.28 10.62 34.01
N ARG A 69 0.57 11.00 33.06
CA ARG A 69 0.09 11.73 31.88
C ARG A 69 -1.01 10.88 31.26
N PRO A 70 -2.23 11.42 31.04
CA PRO A 70 -3.23 10.71 30.28
C PRO A 70 -2.60 10.35 28.94
N ARG A 71 -2.51 9.05 28.66
CA ARG A 71 -2.03 8.53 27.38
C ARG A 71 -2.90 9.21 26.32
N PRO A 72 -2.31 9.94 25.35
CA PRO A 72 -3.09 10.57 24.30
C PRO A 72 -3.93 9.48 23.63
N ALA A 73 -5.24 9.72 23.56
CA ALA A 73 -6.17 8.80 22.91
C ALA A 73 -5.66 8.52 21.49
N PRO A 74 -5.75 7.27 21.00
CA PRO A 74 -5.37 6.97 19.64
C PRO A 74 -6.13 7.94 18.71
N PRO A 75 -5.45 8.60 17.77
CA PRO A 75 -6.10 9.53 16.85
C PRO A 75 -7.24 8.80 16.14
N GLY A 76 -8.42 9.43 16.16
CA GLY A 76 -9.62 8.89 15.52
C GLY A 76 -9.41 8.68 14.02
N PRO A 77 -10.28 7.90 13.36
CA PRO A 77 -10.25 7.77 11.91
C PRO A 77 -10.33 9.16 11.27
N PRO A 78 -9.51 9.45 10.24
CA PRO A 78 -9.56 10.73 9.57
C PRO A 78 -10.94 10.95 8.95
N THR A 79 -11.47 12.16 9.01
CA THR A 79 -12.72 12.49 8.34
C THR A 79 -12.48 12.70 6.84
N VAL A 80 -13.54 12.52 6.04
CA VAL A 80 -13.52 12.78 4.59
C VAL A 80 -13.02 14.20 4.29
N GLN A 81 -13.59 15.21 4.96
CA GLN A 81 -13.21 16.61 4.74
C GLN A 81 -11.76 16.91 5.13
N ALA A 82 -11.27 16.35 6.24
CA ALA A 82 -9.87 16.50 6.64
C ALA A 82 -8.93 15.86 5.61
N THR A 83 -9.31 14.71 5.06
CA THR A 83 -8.53 14.01 4.03
C THR A 83 -8.48 14.81 2.74
N LEU A 84 -9.60 15.34 2.27
CA LEU A 84 -9.64 16.21 1.09
C LEU A 84 -8.76 17.45 1.27
N HIS A 85 -8.78 18.06 2.47
CA HIS A 85 -7.92 19.19 2.78
C HIS A 85 -6.43 18.81 2.71
N VAL A 86 -6.04 17.65 3.24
CA VAL A 86 -4.67 17.13 3.11
C VAL A 86 -4.35 16.86 1.63
N LEU A 87 -5.21 16.16 0.90
CA LEU A 87 -4.98 15.83 -0.51
C LEU A 87 -4.83 17.09 -1.38
N ALA A 88 -5.52 18.18 -1.05
CA ALA A 88 -5.41 19.46 -1.76
C ALA A 88 -4.00 20.07 -1.68
N SER A 89 -3.25 19.84 -0.60
CA SER A 89 -1.88 20.36 -0.44
C SER A 89 -0.81 19.45 -1.03
N LEU A 90 -1.18 18.22 -1.45
CA LEU A 90 -0.23 17.25 -1.98
C LEU A 90 0.06 17.46 -3.47
N THR A 91 1.23 16.98 -3.88
CA THR A 91 1.65 17.01 -5.28
C THR A 91 0.70 16.18 -6.18
N ALA A 92 0.63 16.52 -7.47
CA ALA A 92 -0.15 15.76 -8.45
C ALA A 92 0.23 14.26 -8.48
N LYS A 93 1.52 13.92 -8.30
CA LYS A 93 1.98 12.53 -8.23
C LYS A 93 1.46 11.79 -7.00
N ALA A 94 1.43 12.46 -5.84
CA ALA A 94 0.85 11.89 -4.63
C ALA A 94 -0.66 11.64 -4.82
N LYS A 95 -1.40 12.62 -5.35
CA LYS A 95 -2.84 12.45 -5.68
C LYS A 95 -3.07 11.29 -6.64
N ALA A 96 -2.25 11.13 -7.68
CA ALA A 96 -2.32 10.00 -8.60
C ALA A 96 -2.02 8.65 -7.91
N LEU A 97 -1.04 8.61 -6.99
CA LEU A 97 -0.75 7.40 -6.21
C LEU A 97 -1.92 7.03 -5.29
N PHE A 98 -2.52 8.02 -4.62
CA PHE A 98 -3.70 7.82 -3.78
C PHE A 98 -4.86 7.23 -4.60
N ARG A 99 -5.14 7.81 -5.77
CA ARG A 99 -6.15 7.29 -6.71
C ARG A 99 -5.89 5.84 -7.08
N LEU A 100 -4.67 5.53 -7.52
CA LEU A 100 -4.29 4.16 -7.92
C LEU A 100 -4.53 3.14 -6.79
N LEU A 101 -4.19 3.51 -5.55
CA LEU A 101 -4.40 2.67 -4.37
C LEU A 101 -5.89 2.51 -4.05
N ALA A 102 -6.66 3.60 -4.14
CA ALA A 102 -8.09 3.62 -3.87
C ALA A 102 -8.88 2.77 -4.88
N GLU A 103 -8.61 2.92 -6.17
CA GLU A 103 -9.20 2.11 -7.23
C GLU A 103 -8.88 0.62 -7.05
N HIS A 104 -7.64 0.29 -6.66
CA HIS A 104 -7.28 -1.09 -6.35
C HIS A 104 -8.12 -1.66 -5.20
N GLN A 105 -8.30 -0.88 -4.13
CA GLN A 105 -9.10 -1.27 -2.97
C GLN A 105 -10.58 -1.48 -3.33
N LEU A 106 -11.18 -0.58 -4.11
CA LEU A 106 -12.56 -0.73 -4.60
C LEU A 106 -12.72 -1.95 -5.52
N GLN A 107 -11.78 -2.19 -6.44
CA GLN A 107 -11.76 -3.39 -7.27
C GLN A 107 -11.67 -4.67 -6.44
N ALA A 108 -10.82 -4.68 -5.42
CA ALA A 108 -10.68 -5.83 -4.51
C ALA A 108 -11.96 -6.08 -3.71
N LEU A 109 -12.65 -5.02 -3.27
CA LEU A 109 -13.96 -5.10 -2.62
C LEU A 109 -15.03 -5.68 -3.54
N ASN A 110 -15.11 -5.22 -4.79
CA ASN A 110 -16.06 -5.74 -5.77
C ASN A 110 -15.80 -7.21 -6.17
N ALA A 111 -14.56 -7.68 -6.03
CA ALA A 111 -14.20 -9.07 -6.28
C ALA A 111 -14.45 -10.00 -5.08
N LEU A 112 -14.76 -9.46 -3.89
CA LEU A 112 -15.07 -10.26 -2.70
C LEU A 112 -16.52 -10.74 -2.73
N PRO A 113 -16.80 -11.99 -2.31
CA PRO A 113 -18.16 -12.45 -2.08
C PRO A 113 -18.89 -11.54 -1.09
N ALA A 114 -20.20 -11.33 -1.28
CA ALA A 114 -21.01 -10.47 -0.41
C ALA A 114 -20.92 -10.85 1.08
N ASP A 115 -20.80 -12.16 1.37
CA ASP A 115 -20.65 -12.69 2.74
C ASP A 115 -19.31 -12.34 3.40
N LEU A 116 -18.32 -11.91 2.61
CA LEU A 116 -16.98 -11.58 3.05
C LEU A 116 -16.63 -10.11 2.86
N GLN A 117 -17.60 -9.24 2.54
CA GLN A 117 -17.40 -7.79 2.54
C GLN A 117 -17.22 -7.34 4.00
N PRO A 118 -15.97 -7.17 4.48
CA PRO A 118 -15.75 -6.83 5.86
C PRO A 118 -16.03 -5.33 5.99
N GLY A 119 -16.85 -4.92 6.94
CA GLY A 119 -16.70 -3.56 7.49
C GLY A 119 -15.23 -3.39 7.90
N LEU A 120 -14.60 -2.26 7.54
CA LEU A 120 -13.16 -2.11 7.77
C LEU A 120 -12.82 -2.39 9.24
N PRO A 121 -11.94 -3.37 9.52
CA PRO A 121 -11.65 -3.72 10.90
C PRO A 121 -10.97 -2.53 11.60
N PRO A 122 -11.28 -2.30 12.89
CA PRO A 122 -10.59 -1.29 13.67
C PRO A 122 -9.08 -1.54 13.65
N HIS A 123 -8.30 -0.49 13.41
CA HIS A 123 -6.86 -0.59 13.27
C HIS A 123 -6.22 -1.10 14.55
N HIS A 124 -5.65 -2.29 14.49
CA HIS A 124 -4.77 -2.81 15.53
C HIS A 124 -3.52 -3.41 14.87
N PRO A 125 -2.30 -3.01 15.28
CA PRO A 125 -1.06 -3.42 14.62
C PRO A 125 -0.78 -4.92 14.72
N THR A 126 -1.51 -5.64 15.57
CA THR A 126 -1.44 -7.10 15.68
C THR A 126 -2.49 -7.84 14.84
N LEU A 127 -3.34 -7.12 14.10
CA LEU A 127 -4.30 -7.73 13.21
C LEU A 127 -3.68 -7.97 11.83
N PRO A 128 -4.02 -9.10 11.18
CA PRO A 128 -3.56 -9.38 9.84
C PRO A 128 -4.11 -8.34 8.85
N ALA A 129 -3.36 -8.11 7.77
CA ALA A 129 -3.79 -7.21 6.71
C ALA A 129 -5.15 -7.66 6.11
N PRO A 130 -6.08 -6.74 5.87
CA PRO A 130 -7.39 -7.08 5.34
C PRO A 130 -7.29 -7.58 3.88
N PRO A 131 -8.35 -8.25 3.38
CA PRO A 131 -8.41 -8.77 2.01
C PRO A 131 -8.13 -7.77 0.88
N LEU A 132 -8.41 -6.49 1.14
CA LEU A 132 -8.25 -5.38 0.23
C LEU A 132 -6.84 -4.76 0.25
N ALA A 133 -5.97 -5.19 1.16
CA ALA A 133 -4.63 -4.64 1.28
C ALA A 133 -3.71 -5.12 0.15
N ILE A 134 -2.81 -4.24 -0.29
CA ILE A 134 -1.79 -4.51 -1.31
C ILE A 134 -0.41 -4.47 -0.68
N SER A 135 0.49 -5.33 -1.13
CA SER A 135 1.88 -5.29 -0.69
C SER A 135 2.64 -4.14 -1.33
N ILE A 136 3.61 -3.57 -0.61
CA ILE A 136 4.47 -2.47 -1.14
C ILE A 136 5.11 -2.82 -2.49
N PRO A 137 5.71 -4.01 -2.71
CA PRO A 137 6.27 -4.37 -4.02
C PRO A 137 5.22 -4.39 -5.14
N ALA A 138 4.02 -4.94 -4.88
CA ALA A 138 2.96 -4.98 -5.87
C ALA A 138 2.41 -3.58 -6.20
N LEU A 139 2.31 -2.70 -5.19
CA LEU A 139 1.95 -1.29 -5.41
C LEU A 139 3.03 -0.57 -6.22
N PHE A 140 4.30 -0.83 -5.94
CA PHE A 140 5.41 -0.24 -6.68
C PHE A 140 5.37 -0.59 -8.17
N ASP A 141 5.16 -1.87 -8.51
CA ASP A 141 5.07 -2.32 -9.91
C ASP A 141 3.89 -1.65 -10.65
N ARG A 142 2.74 -1.52 -9.99
CA ARG A 142 1.59 -0.78 -10.53
C ARG A 142 1.92 0.70 -10.72
N ALA A 143 2.42 1.36 -9.68
CA ALA A 143 2.74 2.79 -9.73
C ALA A 143 3.80 3.12 -10.80
N ARG A 144 4.76 2.21 -11.03
CA ARG A 144 5.74 2.32 -12.12
C ARG A 144 5.10 2.19 -13.50
N SER A 145 4.13 1.28 -13.65
CA SER A 145 3.39 1.08 -14.90
C SER A 145 2.54 2.31 -15.29
N HIS A 146 2.10 3.08 -14.29
CA HIS A 146 1.40 4.35 -14.48
C HIS A 146 2.33 5.58 -14.47
N PHE A 147 3.66 5.39 -14.53
CA PHE A 147 4.67 6.46 -14.52
C PHE A 147 4.61 7.41 -13.31
N ILE A 148 4.05 6.96 -12.19
CA ILE A 148 3.92 7.77 -10.96
C ILE A 148 5.29 7.86 -10.28
N VAL A 149 5.94 6.71 -10.10
CA VAL A 149 7.27 6.56 -9.46
C VAL A 149 8.20 5.73 -10.33
N SER A 150 9.51 5.98 -10.24
CA SER A 150 10.54 5.19 -10.94
C SER A 150 11.44 4.40 -9.98
N ALA A 151 11.46 4.76 -8.69
CA ALA A 151 12.28 4.13 -7.66
C ALA A 151 11.47 3.86 -6.39
N LEU A 152 11.82 2.78 -5.68
CA LEU A 152 11.11 2.37 -4.46
C LEU A 152 11.20 3.44 -3.35
N SER A 153 12.33 4.15 -3.25
CA SER A 153 12.49 5.27 -2.30
C SER A 153 11.52 6.42 -2.56
N GLN A 154 11.18 6.70 -3.83
CA GLN A 154 10.17 7.71 -4.17
C GLN A 154 8.77 7.26 -3.72
N LEU A 155 8.44 5.98 -3.90
CA LEU A 155 7.17 5.44 -3.39
C LEU A 155 7.08 5.63 -1.88
N HIS A 156 8.11 5.24 -1.13
CA HIS A 156 8.13 5.42 0.32
C HIS A 156 7.99 6.89 0.73
N ALA A 157 8.67 7.81 0.04
CA ALA A 157 8.55 9.24 0.31
C ALA A 157 7.10 9.74 0.14
N LEU A 158 6.39 9.31 -0.91
CA LEU A 158 4.99 9.66 -1.11
C LEU A 158 4.07 9.03 -0.05
N LEU A 159 4.38 7.83 0.43
CA LEU A 159 3.57 7.13 1.44
C LEU A 159 3.71 7.73 2.84
N VAL A 160 4.84 8.37 3.17
CA VAL A 160 5.07 8.96 4.51
C VAL A 160 3.98 9.98 4.85
N GLU A 161 3.69 10.90 3.94
CA GLU A 161 2.64 11.93 4.12
C GLU A 161 1.27 11.30 4.44
N PHE A 162 0.90 10.23 3.72
CA PHE A 162 -0.36 9.54 3.97
C PHE A 162 -0.39 8.82 5.34
N ARG A 163 0.76 8.35 5.84
CA ARG A 163 0.86 7.68 7.15
C ARG A 163 0.73 8.69 8.28
N ASP A 164 1.40 9.83 8.15
CA ASP A 164 1.40 10.92 9.12
C ASP A 164 0.01 11.51 9.30
N HIS A 165 -0.78 11.57 8.21
CA HIS A 165 -2.18 11.97 8.23
C HIS A 165 -3.17 10.83 8.48
N HIS A 166 -2.69 9.62 8.78
CA HIS A 166 -3.52 8.46 9.09
C HIS A 166 -4.50 8.03 7.98
N ILE A 167 -4.24 8.46 6.74
CA ILE A 167 -5.03 8.15 5.55
C ILE A 167 -4.83 6.69 5.14
N ILE A 168 -3.59 6.21 5.23
CA ILE A 168 -3.25 4.80 4.99
C ILE A 168 -2.88 4.08 6.29
N ARG A 169 -3.14 2.78 6.30
CA ARG A 169 -2.71 1.82 7.32
C ARG A 169 -1.70 0.86 6.73
N ALA A 170 -0.89 0.29 7.60
CA ALA A 170 0.10 -0.71 7.23
C ALA A 170 0.11 -1.86 8.24
N SER A 171 0.37 -3.07 7.77
CA SER A 171 0.61 -4.24 8.61
C SER A 171 1.72 -5.08 7.98
N THR A 172 2.66 -5.55 8.80
CA THR A 172 3.68 -6.53 8.39
C THR A 172 3.19 -7.96 8.55
N LEU A 173 2.01 -8.14 9.16
CA LEU A 173 1.40 -9.46 9.28
C LEU A 173 0.80 -9.83 7.93
N PRO A 174 1.19 -10.99 7.37
CA PRO A 174 0.66 -11.44 6.10
C PRO A 174 -0.85 -11.61 6.22
N ARG A 175 -1.55 -11.26 5.14
CA ARG A 175 -2.96 -11.62 4.96
C ARG A 175 -3.13 -13.13 5.24
N PRO A 176 -4.20 -13.56 5.95
CA PRO A 176 -4.45 -14.98 6.17
C PRO A 176 -4.43 -15.73 4.83
N PRO A 177 -3.74 -16.89 4.76
CA PRO A 177 -3.44 -17.53 3.50
C PRO A 177 -4.71 -18.06 2.84
N THR A 178 -5.01 -17.57 1.63
CA THR A 178 -5.96 -18.22 0.72
C THR A 178 -5.27 -19.17 -0.26
N SER A 179 -3.93 -19.19 -0.34
CA SER A 179 -3.20 -20.10 -1.25
C SER A 179 -1.75 -20.35 -0.83
N ASN A 180 -1.32 -21.60 -1.03
CA ASN A 180 -0.04 -22.23 -0.68
C ASN A 180 1.20 -21.67 -1.42
N ARG A 181 1.44 -20.35 -1.43
CA ARG A 181 2.71 -19.82 -1.99
C ARG A 181 3.85 -19.89 -0.98
N PRO A 182 5.05 -20.35 -1.39
CA PRO A 182 6.22 -20.41 -0.51
C PRO A 182 6.58 -18.99 -0.04
N ARG A 183 6.58 -18.83 1.29
CA ARG A 183 6.93 -17.59 2.00
C ARG A 183 8.43 -17.34 1.86
N THR A 184 8.87 -16.60 0.85
CA THR A 184 10.16 -15.92 0.95
C THR A 184 10.07 -14.89 2.07
N ARG A 185 11.02 -14.98 3.00
CA ARG A 185 11.07 -14.39 4.35
C ARG A 185 11.19 -12.87 4.42
N ASP A 186 10.91 -12.17 3.34
CA ASP A 186 10.97 -10.72 3.34
C ASP A 186 9.72 -10.22 4.07
N GLN A 187 9.92 -9.41 5.11
CA GLN A 187 8.88 -8.80 5.93
C GLN A 187 8.04 -7.87 5.06
N GLN A 188 7.13 -8.44 4.28
CA GLN A 188 6.35 -7.71 3.31
C GLN A 188 5.31 -6.85 4.03
N GLU A 189 5.47 -5.54 3.93
CA GLU A 189 4.48 -4.59 4.43
C GLU A 189 3.29 -4.53 3.47
N TRP A 190 2.09 -4.69 4.03
CA TRP A 190 0.80 -4.58 3.37
C TRP A 190 0.15 -3.26 3.75
N ILE A 191 -0.38 -2.53 2.78
CA ILE A 191 -1.00 -1.23 3.00
C ILE A 191 -2.43 -1.17 2.43
N TRP A 192 -3.26 -0.34 3.04
CA TRP A 192 -4.62 -0.06 2.60
C TRP A 192 -5.09 1.32 3.08
N ILE A 193 -6.16 1.83 2.48
CA ILE A 193 -6.77 3.12 2.84
C ILE A 193 -7.80 2.90 3.94
N ALA A 194 -7.78 3.76 4.96
CA ALA A 194 -8.62 3.67 6.16
C ALA A 194 -10.04 4.24 5.98
N PHE A 195 -10.65 4.07 4.80
CA PHE A 195 -11.96 4.62 4.45
C PHE A 195 -12.91 3.54 3.98
N ASP A 196 -14.18 3.67 4.37
CA ASP A 196 -15.28 2.87 3.83
C ASP A 196 -15.43 3.10 2.31
N PRO A 197 -15.92 2.10 1.55
CA PRO A 197 -16.07 2.22 0.10
C PRO A 197 -16.83 3.48 -0.34
N ASP A 198 -17.97 3.80 0.30
CA ASP A 198 -18.77 5.00 -0.04
C ASP A 198 -17.98 6.31 0.16
N GLN A 199 -17.18 6.37 1.24
CA GLN A 199 -16.35 7.54 1.54
C GLN A 199 -15.19 7.65 0.54
N LEU A 200 -14.61 6.52 0.17
CA LEU A 200 -13.51 6.46 -0.79
C LEU A 200 -13.96 6.90 -2.19
N GLU A 201 -15.15 6.48 -2.64
CA GLU A 201 -15.75 6.95 -3.89
C GLU A 201 -16.01 8.45 -3.88
N LEU A 202 -16.53 9.00 -2.77
CA LEU A 202 -16.75 10.43 -2.62
C LEU A 202 -15.42 11.22 -2.68
N ILE A 203 -14.37 10.73 -2.03
CA ILE A 203 -13.04 11.35 -2.10
C ILE A 203 -12.50 11.31 -3.53
N LEU A 204 -12.62 10.17 -4.23
CA LEU A 204 -12.17 10.02 -5.61
C LEU A 204 -12.90 10.95 -6.59
N ALA A 205 -14.20 11.18 -6.39
CA ALA A 205 -14.97 12.11 -7.21
C ALA A 205 -14.50 13.56 -7.06
N GLN A 206 -13.97 13.93 -5.88
CA GLN A 206 -13.56 15.29 -5.59
C GLN A 206 -12.08 15.55 -5.87
N ILE A 207 -11.21 14.53 -5.82
CA ILE A 207 -9.76 14.72 -5.95
C ILE A 207 -9.32 15.26 -7.31
N ASP A 208 -10.12 15.09 -8.38
CA ASP A 208 -9.87 15.71 -9.70
C ASP A 208 -10.15 17.22 -9.73
N SER A 209 -10.95 17.72 -8.80
CA SER A 209 -11.27 19.15 -8.68
C SER A 209 -10.33 19.93 -7.76
N LEU A 210 -9.36 19.24 -7.13
CA LEU A 210 -8.34 19.81 -6.24
C LEU A 210 -7.03 20.09 -6.98
#